data_AF-A0A1F7QYL5-F1
#
_entry.id   AF-A0A1F7QYL5-F1
#
_cell.length_a   1.000
_cell.length_b   1.000
_cell.length_c   1.000
_cell.angle_alpha   90.00
_cell.angle_beta   90.00
_cell.angle_gamma   90.00
#
_symmetry.space_group_name_H-M   'P 1'
#
loop_
_entity.id
_entity.type
_entity.pdbx_description
1 polymer ?
#
loop_
_entity_poly.entity_id
_entity_poly.type
_entity_poly.pdbx_seq_one_letter_code
_entity_poly.pdbx_strand_id
1 'polypeptide(L)'
;MNSLRKYLLGILALGLLTIILATYVLIQGASAKQDNLTLKAAKDAAEKVNNYVTEKNEIPVSLNEAGVKDAPNTIKYQKKSASEFEFCATYKKANQLNIGSFDQILFGLTAGGQAASSSSYGNYDSSYLYIDDQYKAGENCQTIKPYIYSPEPLNDSSTDLCSPENPDYELYKEYCAEINPPSIVN
;
A
#
# COMPACT_ATOMS: atom_id res chain seq x y z
N MET A 1 -48.61 5.77 47.01
CA MET A 1 -48.21 4.93 45.85
C MET A 1 -47.49 5.68 44.72
N ASN A 2 -47.58 7.01 44.60
CA ASN A 2 -46.88 7.77 43.52
C ASN A 2 -45.36 7.87 43.68
N SER A 3 -44.81 7.68 44.88
CA SER A 3 -43.37 7.76 45.13
C SER A 3 -42.60 6.57 44.52
N LEU A 4 -43.09 5.34 44.71
CA LEU A 4 -42.51 4.10 44.17
C LEU A 4 -42.42 4.09 42.64
N ARG A 5 -43.43 4.63 41.93
CA ARG A 5 -43.42 4.73 40.46
C ARG A 5 -42.32 5.65 39.92
N LYS A 6 -41.96 6.70 40.66
CA LYS A 6 -40.89 7.64 40.26
C LYS A 6 -39.50 7.00 40.39
N TYR A 7 -39.27 6.21 41.44
CA TYR A 7 -38.02 5.45 41.60
C TYR A 7 -37.88 4.35 40.54
N LEU A 8 -38.98 3.67 40.19
CA LEU A 8 -38.96 2.63 39.17
C LEU A 8 -38.62 3.19 37.78
N LEU A 9 -39.14 4.37 37.44
CA LEU A 9 -38.78 5.10 36.22
C LEU A 9 -37.30 5.52 36.20
N GLY A 10 -36.76 5.98 37.33
CA GLY A 10 -35.35 6.33 37.45
C GLY A 10 -34.41 5.14 37.27
N ILE A 11 -34.74 3.99 37.86
CA ILE A 11 -33.96 2.75 37.72
C ILE A 11 -34.04 2.22 36.29
N LEU A 12 -35.21 2.27 35.64
CA LEU A 12 -35.37 1.91 34.23
C LEU A 12 -34.53 2.78 33.31
N ALA A 13 -34.52 4.10 33.53
CA ALA A 13 -33.70 5.03 32.75
C ALA A 13 -32.20 4.75 32.93
N LEU A 14 -31.75 4.49 34.15
CA LEU A 14 -30.36 4.12 34.46
C LEU A 14 -29.96 2.78 33.81
N GLY A 15 -30.84 1.78 33.85
CA GLY A 15 -30.62 0.48 33.21
C GLY A 15 -30.52 0.57 31.69
N LEU A 16 -31.39 1.37 31.07
CA LEU A 16 -31.35 1.63 29.62
C LEU A 16 -30.05 2.33 29.21
N LEU A 17 -29.61 3.32 29.98
CA LEU A 17 -28.34 4.02 29.77
C LEU A 17 -27.15 3.04 29.84
N THR A 18 -27.15 2.09 30.79
CA THR A 18 -26.06 1.12 30.93
C THR A 18 -26.00 0.15 29.76
N ILE A 19 -27.15 -0.32 29.27
CA ILE A 19 -27.21 -1.19 28.09
C ILE A 19 -26.69 -0.45 26.85
N ILE A 20 -27.09 0.82 26.65
CA ILE A 20 -26.60 1.64 25.54
C ILE A 20 -25.08 1.81 25.64
N LEU A 21 -24.54 2.12 26.82
CA LEU A 21 -23.08 2.22 27.02
C LEU A 21 -22.36 0.90 26.73
N ALA A 22 -22.89 -0.22 27.21
CA ALA A 22 -22.29 -1.54 26.99
C ALA A 22 -22.25 -1.91 25.49
N THR A 23 -23.36 -1.71 24.77
CA THR A 23 -23.41 -1.95 23.32
C THR A 23 -22.43 -1.06 22.57
N TYR A 24 -22.30 0.22 22.96
CA TYR A 24 -21.36 1.15 22.37
C TYR A 24 -19.90 0.70 22.55
N VAL A 25 -19.50 0.29 23.76
CA VAL A 25 -18.15 -0.23 24.04
C VAL A 25 -17.84 -1.49 23.23
N LEU A 26 -18.81 -2.40 23.08
CA LEU A 26 -18.65 -3.62 22.29
C LEU A 26 -18.41 -3.33 20.80
N ILE A 27 -19.18 -2.40 20.21
CA ILE A 27 -19.03 -1.98 18.81
C ILE A 27 -17.66 -1.32 18.58
N GLN A 28 -17.20 -0.53 19.55
CA GLN A 28 -15.91 0.13 19.46
C GLN A 28 -14.72 -0.83 19.50
N GLY A 29 -14.79 -1.87 20.35
CA GLY A 29 -13.74 -2.89 20.46
C GLY A 29 -13.63 -3.78 19.22
N ALA A 30 -14.76 -4.17 18.63
CA ALA A 30 -14.77 -4.99 17.41
C ALA A 30 -14.10 -4.27 16.22
N SER A 31 -14.37 -2.96 16.07
CA SER A 31 -13.80 -2.16 14.99
C SER A 31 -12.29 -1.99 15.13
N ALA A 32 -11.79 -1.70 16.34
CA ALA A 32 -10.35 -1.58 16.58
C ALA A 32 -9.57 -2.89 16.33
N LYS A 33 -10.18 -4.04 16.66
CA LYS A 33 -9.59 -5.34 16.34
C LYS A 33 -9.51 -5.58 14.83
N GLN A 34 -10.56 -5.23 14.09
CA GLN A 34 -10.58 -5.36 12.63
C GLN A 34 -9.58 -4.43 11.95
N ASP A 35 -9.42 -3.21 12.45
CA ASP A 35 -8.46 -2.24 11.89
C ASP A 35 -7.02 -2.70 12.11
N ASN A 36 -6.70 -3.26 13.28
CA ASN A 36 -5.39 -3.87 13.53
C ASN A 36 -5.13 -5.08 12.62
N LEU A 37 -6.14 -5.91 12.34
CA LEU A 37 -6.00 -7.02 11.39
C LEU A 37 -5.76 -6.49 9.97
N THR A 38 -6.47 -5.44 9.57
CA THR A 38 -6.27 -4.79 8.27
C THR A 38 -4.87 -4.19 8.16
N LEU A 39 -4.40 -3.49 9.19
CA LEU A 39 -3.06 -2.90 9.23
C LEU A 39 -1.98 -3.97 9.10
N LYS A 40 -2.10 -5.06 9.86
CA LYS A 40 -1.15 -6.18 9.79
C LYS A 40 -1.16 -6.83 8.41
N ALA A 41 -2.34 -7.08 7.84
CA ALA A 41 -2.47 -7.64 6.50
C ALA A 41 -1.91 -6.69 5.43
N ALA A 42 -2.11 -5.38 5.58
CA ALA A 42 -1.57 -4.38 4.65
C ALA A 42 -0.04 -4.33 4.70
N LYS A 43 0.56 -4.39 5.90
CA LYS A 43 2.02 -4.46 6.08
C LYS A 43 2.61 -5.74 5.47
N ASP A 44 2.01 -6.90 5.73
CA ASP A 44 2.44 -8.19 5.12
C ASP A 44 2.31 -8.17 3.59
N ALA A 45 1.20 -7.63 3.07
CA ALA A 45 1.00 -7.49 1.63
C ALA A 45 2.03 -6.54 0.99
N ALA A 46 2.32 -5.42 1.64
CA ALA A 46 3.31 -4.46 1.18
C ALA A 46 4.71 -5.09 1.11
N GLU A 47 5.15 -5.79 2.17
CA GLU A 47 6.43 -6.50 2.20
C GLU A 47 6.54 -7.49 1.03
N LYS A 48 5.53 -8.33 0.82
CA LYS A 48 5.50 -9.31 -0.26
C LYS A 48 5.52 -8.68 -1.65
N VAL A 49 4.74 -7.63 -1.88
CA VAL A 49 4.75 -6.89 -3.15
C VAL A 49 6.12 -6.26 -3.39
N ASN A 50 6.73 -5.63 -2.38
CA ASN A 50 8.04 -5.01 -2.50
C ASN A 50 9.15 -6.05 -2.74
N ASN A 51 9.09 -7.20 -2.06
CA ASN A 51 10.01 -8.32 -2.28
C ASN A 51 9.86 -8.88 -3.69
N TYR A 52 8.63 -9.09 -4.17
CA TYR A 52 8.38 -9.52 -5.53
C TYR A 52 8.96 -8.53 -6.56
N VAL A 53 8.70 -7.24 -6.39
CA VAL A 53 9.24 -6.19 -7.27
C VAL A 53 10.77 -6.21 -7.26
N THR A 54 11.40 -6.43 -6.10
CA THR A 54 12.86 -6.49 -5.98
C THR A 54 13.44 -7.76 -6.60
N GLU A 55 12.83 -8.92 -6.39
CA GLU A 55 13.33 -10.23 -6.82
C GLU A 55 13.05 -10.52 -8.29
N LYS A 56 11.87 -10.12 -8.78
CA LYS A 56 11.42 -10.34 -10.15
C LYS A 56 11.68 -9.15 -11.05
N ASN A 57 11.99 -7.99 -10.46
CA ASN A 57 12.22 -6.76 -11.20
C ASN A 57 11.01 -6.44 -12.11
N GLU A 58 9.81 -6.66 -11.58
CA GLU A 58 8.54 -6.39 -12.27
C GLU A 58 7.42 -6.15 -11.26
N ILE A 59 6.39 -5.39 -11.65
CA ILE A 59 5.20 -5.18 -10.81
C ILE A 59 4.26 -6.37 -10.96
N PRO A 60 3.83 -7.02 -9.87
CA PRO A 60 2.92 -8.16 -9.94
C PRO A 60 1.57 -7.73 -10.55
N VAL A 61 0.94 -8.58 -11.34
CA VAL A 61 -0.41 -8.34 -11.89
C VAL A 61 -1.47 -8.38 -10.79
N SER A 62 -1.22 -9.12 -9.72
CA SER A 62 -2.13 -9.26 -8.59
C SER A 62 -1.41 -9.51 -7.26
N LEU A 63 -2.11 -9.29 -6.14
CA LEU A 63 -1.60 -9.64 -4.79
C LEU A 63 -1.24 -11.13 -4.66
N ASN A 64 -1.99 -12.02 -5.31
CA ASN A 64 -1.75 -13.45 -5.24
C ASN A 64 -0.42 -13.84 -5.94
N GLU A 65 -0.07 -13.16 -7.03
CA GLU A 65 1.20 -13.36 -7.72
C GLU A 65 2.40 -12.96 -6.85
N ALA A 66 2.25 -11.92 -6.04
CA ALA A 66 3.21 -11.54 -5.01
C ALA A 66 3.23 -12.49 -3.79
N GLY A 67 2.41 -13.54 -3.77
CA GLY A 67 2.33 -14.49 -2.64
C GLY A 67 1.42 -14.05 -1.49
N VAL A 68 0.62 -13.00 -1.68
CA VAL A 68 -0.41 -12.58 -0.71
C VAL A 68 -1.68 -13.39 -0.96
N LYS A 69 -1.80 -14.51 -0.24
CA LYS A 69 -3.00 -15.36 -0.26
C LYS A 69 -4.07 -14.79 0.67
N ASP A 70 -5.33 -14.89 0.27
CA ASP A 70 -6.49 -14.53 1.10
C ASP A 70 -6.48 -13.09 1.64
N ALA A 71 -6.06 -12.13 0.80
CA ALA A 71 -6.09 -10.72 1.17
C ALA A 71 -7.52 -10.31 1.60
N PRO A 72 -7.70 -9.68 2.77
CA PRO A 72 -9.01 -9.22 3.21
C PRO A 72 -9.57 -8.21 2.21
N ASN A 73 -10.90 -8.16 2.10
CA ASN A 73 -11.60 -7.21 1.21
C ASN A 73 -11.38 -5.72 1.56
N THR A 74 -10.76 -5.44 2.72
CA THR A 74 -10.32 -4.10 3.11
C THR A 74 -9.05 -3.67 2.38
N ILE A 75 -8.36 -4.57 1.68
CA ILE A 75 -7.17 -4.28 0.87
C ILE A 75 -7.53 -4.38 -0.61
N LYS A 76 -7.12 -3.38 -1.38
CA LYS A 76 -7.22 -3.37 -2.85
C LYS A 76 -5.85 -3.11 -3.46
N TYR A 77 -5.64 -3.72 -4.61
CA TYR A 77 -4.43 -3.58 -5.40
C TYR A 77 -4.80 -3.50 -6.86
N GLN A 78 -4.17 -2.58 -7.59
CA GLN A 78 -4.35 -2.45 -9.02
C GLN A 78 -3.03 -2.08 -9.69
N LYS A 79 -2.53 -2.96 -10.56
CA LYS A 79 -1.47 -2.59 -11.51
C LYS A 79 -2.03 -1.61 -12.53
N LYS A 80 -1.47 -0.40 -12.60
CA LYS A 80 -1.90 0.66 -13.54
C LYS A 80 -1.10 0.58 -14.84
N SER A 81 0.21 0.29 -14.74
CA SER A 81 1.11 0.14 -15.87
C SER A 81 2.23 -0.85 -15.56
N ALA A 82 3.22 -0.98 -16.45
CA ALA A 82 4.42 -1.79 -16.20
C ALA A 82 5.30 -1.22 -15.07
N SER A 83 5.19 0.07 -14.76
CA SER A 83 6.02 0.79 -13.79
C SER A 83 5.22 1.51 -12.71
N GLU A 84 3.91 1.28 -12.63
CA GLU A 84 3.03 1.92 -11.66
C GLU A 84 1.93 0.98 -11.15
N PHE A 85 1.69 1.00 -9.85
CA PHE A 85 0.54 0.35 -9.22
C PHE A 85 -0.06 1.20 -8.11
N GLU A 86 -1.31 0.91 -7.76
CA GLU A 86 -2.02 1.50 -6.64
C GLU A 86 -2.35 0.43 -5.59
N PHE A 87 -2.14 0.77 -4.33
CA PHE A 87 -2.46 -0.06 -3.18
C PHE A 87 -3.31 0.75 -2.20
N CYS A 88 -4.45 0.20 -1.80
CA CYS A 88 -5.38 0.85 -0.88
C CYS A 88 -5.70 -0.06 0.31
N ALA A 89 -5.73 0.51 1.51
CA ALA A 89 -6.23 -0.15 2.72
C ALA A 89 -7.39 0.67 3.31
N THR A 90 -8.47 -0.02 3.68
CA THR A 90 -9.68 0.60 4.24
C THR A 90 -9.81 0.29 5.73
N TYR A 91 -9.79 1.35 6.54
CA TYR A 91 -9.92 1.25 8.00
C TYR A 91 -11.28 1.79 8.44
N LYS A 92 -11.87 1.22 9.50
CA LYS A 92 -13.14 1.69 10.06
C LYS A 92 -12.94 2.93 10.92
N LYS A 93 -11.82 3.03 11.63
CA LYS A 93 -11.46 4.18 12.46
C LYS A 93 -10.15 4.81 11.98
N ALA A 94 -9.90 6.04 12.43
CA ALA A 94 -8.59 6.66 12.29
C ALA A 94 -7.68 6.19 13.44
N ASN A 95 -6.40 6.01 13.16
CA ASN A 95 -5.35 5.83 14.15
C ASN A 95 -4.34 6.97 14.02
N GLN A 96 -4.83 8.21 14.15
CA GLN A 96 -3.96 9.37 14.26
C GLN A 96 -3.79 9.68 15.74
N LEU A 97 -2.55 9.62 16.23
CA LEU A 97 -2.15 10.23 17.50
C LEU A 97 -2.17 11.76 17.35
N ASN A 98 -3.32 12.34 17.03
CA ASN A 98 -3.54 13.77 17.14
C ASN A 98 -4.36 14.02 18.41
N ILE A 99 -3.69 13.83 19.56
CA ILE A 99 -4.19 14.24 20.88
C ILE A 99 -4.10 15.76 20.93
N GLY A 100 -4.95 16.43 20.16
CA GLY A 100 -5.00 17.89 20.03
C GLY A 100 -6.35 18.51 20.42
N SER A 101 -7.44 17.74 20.44
CA SER A 101 -8.70 18.22 21.02
C SER A 101 -9.63 17.05 21.36
N PHE A 102 -10.15 17.08 22.59
CA PHE A 102 -11.20 16.18 23.07
C PHE A 102 -12.49 16.29 22.20
N ASP A 103 -12.62 17.39 21.44
CA ASP A 103 -13.73 17.65 20.53
C ASP A 103 -13.81 16.65 19.36
N GLN A 104 -12.70 16.12 18.84
CA GLN A 104 -12.75 15.13 17.76
C GLN A 104 -13.26 13.75 18.21
N ILE A 105 -13.08 13.42 19.49
CA ILE A 105 -13.63 12.20 20.09
C ILE A 105 -15.16 12.29 20.21
N LEU A 106 -15.69 13.50 20.37
CA LEU A 106 -17.13 13.77 20.50
C LEU A 106 -17.83 13.93 19.13
N PHE A 107 -17.16 14.49 18.12
CA PHE A 107 -17.70 14.60 16.76
C PHE A 107 -17.76 13.27 16.00
N GLY A 108 -16.97 12.26 16.38
CA GLY A 108 -17.09 10.90 15.85
C GLY A 108 -18.41 10.18 16.19
N LEU A 109 -19.24 10.77 17.07
CA LEU A 109 -20.50 10.20 17.55
C LEU A 109 -21.77 10.81 16.96
N THR A 110 -21.70 11.97 16.28
CA THR A 110 -22.93 12.72 15.91
C THR A 110 -23.06 13.14 14.46
N ALA A 111 -22.09 12.87 13.58
CA ALA A 111 -22.25 13.21 12.18
C ALA A 111 -21.72 12.09 11.27
N GLY A 112 -22.60 11.60 10.38
CA GLY A 112 -22.22 11.19 9.03
C GLY A 112 -21.67 12.41 8.25
N GLY A 113 -20.63 13.02 8.80
CA GLY A 113 -19.97 14.21 8.29
C GLY A 113 -19.00 13.78 7.21
N GLN A 114 -19.49 13.88 5.98
CA GLN A 114 -18.79 14.29 4.78
C GLN A 114 -17.27 14.17 4.85
N ALA A 115 -16.76 13.26 4.02
CA ALA A 115 -15.38 13.20 3.63
C ALA A 115 -14.81 14.61 3.45
N ALA A 116 -13.92 15.01 4.35
CA ALA A 116 -12.87 15.94 3.99
C ALA A 116 -11.98 15.18 2.99
N SER A 117 -12.40 15.25 1.73
CA SER A 117 -11.50 15.18 0.59
C SER A 117 -10.27 16.03 0.91
N SER A 118 -9.08 15.54 0.52
CA SER A 118 -7.78 16.21 0.65
C SER A 118 -7.13 16.21 2.04
N SER A 119 -6.90 15.03 2.62
CA SER A 119 -5.52 14.76 3.04
C SER A 119 -4.81 14.11 1.86
N SER A 120 -4.31 14.97 0.98
CA SER A 120 -3.29 14.59 0.02
C SER A 120 -2.08 14.17 0.87
N TYR A 121 -1.93 12.88 1.16
CA TYR A 121 -0.57 12.37 1.32
C TYR A 121 0.14 12.80 0.04
N GLY A 122 1.17 13.64 0.21
CA GLY A 122 1.85 14.28 -0.90
C GLY A 122 2.13 13.27 -1.99
N ASN A 123 1.93 13.69 -3.23
CA ASN A 123 2.25 12.97 -4.46
C ASN A 123 3.78 12.81 -4.56
N TYR A 124 4.39 12.19 -3.57
CA TYR A 124 5.74 11.69 -3.64
C TYR A 124 5.62 10.42 -4.46
N ASP A 125 6.24 10.41 -5.64
CA ASP A 125 6.53 9.19 -6.39
C ASP A 125 7.40 8.30 -5.47
N SER A 126 6.73 7.56 -4.59
CA SER A 126 7.39 6.62 -3.71
C SER A 126 7.79 5.43 -4.56
N SER A 127 9.07 5.10 -4.53
CA SER A 127 9.60 3.89 -5.18
C SER A 127 9.32 2.62 -4.36
N TYR A 128 8.72 2.77 -3.18
CA TYR A 128 8.50 1.68 -2.24
C TYR A 128 7.13 1.81 -1.55
N LEU A 129 6.39 0.72 -1.46
CA LEU A 129 5.11 0.71 -0.74
C LEU A 129 5.35 0.64 0.77
N TYR A 130 4.96 1.69 1.51
CA TYR A 130 5.11 1.74 2.97
C TYR A 130 3.76 1.96 3.66
N ILE A 131 3.41 1.09 4.61
CA ILE A 131 2.15 1.21 5.37
C ILE A 131 2.45 1.80 6.75
N ASP A 132 2.05 3.06 6.94
CA ASP A 132 2.17 3.78 8.21
C ASP A 132 1.18 3.22 9.25
N ASP A 133 1.59 3.26 10.52
CA ASP A 133 0.70 2.99 11.65
C ASP A 133 -0.34 4.12 11.83
N GLN A 134 -0.09 5.30 11.26
CA GLN A 134 -1.01 6.41 11.22
C GLN A 134 -1.88 6.38 9.96
N TYR A 135 -3.19 6.22 10.15
CA TYR A 135 -4.17 6.18 9.06
C TYR A 135 -5.43 6.94 9.41
N LYS A 136 -6.13 7.44 8.38
CA LYS A 136 -7.49 7.98 8.53
C LYS A 136 -8.52 6.86 8.45
N ALA A 137 -9.70 7.10 9.01
CA ALA A 137 -10.86 6.28 8.72
C ALA A 137 -11.20 6.34 7.23
N GLY A 138 -11.67 5.22 6.68
CA GLY A 138 -11.93 5.05 5.25
C GLY A 138 -10.72 4.55 4.47
N GLU A 139 -10.74 4.82 3.17
CA GLU A 139 -9.75 4.30 2.22
C GLU A 139 -8.47 5.17 2.24
N ASN A 140 -7.32 4.50 2.39
CA ASN A 140 -5.99 5.08 2.36
C ASN A 140 -5.24 4.45 1.19
N CYS A 141 -5.09 5.20 0.09
CA CYS A 141 -4.45 4.73 -1.14
C CYS A 141 -3.08 5.34 -1.33
N GLN A 142 -2.16 4.56 -1.90
CA GLN A 142 -0.84 5.00 -2.34
C GLN A 142 -0.63 4.52 -3.78
N THR A 143 -0.18 5.42 -4.64
CA THR A 143 0.33 5.07 -5.97
C THR A 143 1.84 5.00 -5.89
N ILE A 144 2.41 3.88 -6.33
CA ILE A 144 3.82 3.56 -6.21
C ILE A 144 4.39 3.36 -7.61
N LYS A 145 5.55 3.99 -7.85
CA LYS A 145 6.34 3.82 -9.07
C LYS A 145 7.70 3.22 -8.71
N PRO A 146 7.78 1.90 -8.52
CA PRO A 146 9.02 1.28 -8.10
C PRO A 146 10.10 1.41 -9.17
N TYR A 147 11.35 1.43 -8.72
CA TYR A 147 12.48 1.37 -9.63
C TYR A 147 12.59 -0.05 -10.18
N ILE A 148 12.34 -0.19 -11.48
CA ILE A 148 12.50 -1.45 -12.22
C ILE A 148 13.69 -1.26 -13.14
N TYR A 149 14.75 -2.04 -12.92
CA TYR A 149 15.93 -2.02 -13.78
C TYR A 149 15.60 -2.70 -15.10
N SER A 150 15.17 -1.94 -16.10
CA SER A 150 15.27 -2.45 -17.47
C SER A 150 16.71 -2.23 -17.90
N PRO A 151 17.53 -3.26 -18.17
CA PRO A 151 18.74 -3.03 -18.92
C PRO A 151 18.29 -2.34 -20.21
N GLU A 152 18.82 -1.15 -20.48
CA GLU A 152 18.68 -0.58 -21.82
C GLU A 152 19.17 -1.67 -22.78
N PRO A 153 18.46 -1.93 -23.89
CA PRO A 153 19.04 -2.76 -24.92
C PRO A 153 20.41 -2.15 -25.21
N LEU A 154 21.47 -2.90 -24.96
CA LEU A 154 22.80 -2.56 -25.42
C LEU A 154 22.64 -2.43 -26.93
N ASN A 155 22.40 -1.20 -27.39
CA ASN A 155 22.48 -0.85 -28.78
C ASN A 155 23.97 -0.79 -29.03
N ASP A 156 24.55 -1.99 -29.08
CA ASP A 156 25.97 -2.19 -28.95
C ASP A 156 26.60 -1.80 -30.28
N SER A 157 26.89 -0.52 -30.37
CA SER A 157 27.77 0.04 -31.38
C SER A 157 29.20 -0.52 -31.24
N SER A 158 29.49 -1.46 -30.32
CA SER A 158 30.71 -2.28 -30.36
C SER A 158 30.81 -3.13 -31.63
N THR A 159 29.70 -3.48 -32.26
CA THR A 159 29.76 -4.04 -33.62
C THR A 159 30.34 -3.03 -34.64
N ASP A 160 30.29 -1.74 -34.33
CA ASP A 160 30.95 -0.68 -35.10
C ASP A 160 32.45 -0.59 -34.79
N LEU A 161 32.94 -1.01 -33.61
CA LEU A 161 34.40 -1.06 -33.31
C LEU A 161 35.13 -2.12 -34.15
N CYS A 162 34.44 -3.20 -34.48
CA CYS A 162 34.94 -4.24 -35.38
C CYS A 162 34.55 -4.01 -36.84
N SER A 163 33.93 -2.88 -37.16
CA SER A 163 33.69 -2.46 -38.53
C SER A 163 35.00 -1.93 -39.14
N PRO A 164 35.42 -2.40 -40.33
CA PRO A 164 36.60 -1.88 -41.00
C PRO A 164 36.47 -0.40 -41.42
N GLU A 165 35.27 0.18 -41.32
CA GLU A 165 35.02 1.61 -41.54
C GLU A 165 35.30 2.48 -40.30
N ASN A 166 35.59 1.86 -39.14
CA ASN A 166 35.90 2.57 -37.91
C ASN A 166 37.34 3.11 -37.92
N PRO A 167 37.57 4.41 -37.64
CA PRO A 167 38.90 5.00 -37.61
C PRO A 167 39.83 4.38 -36.56
N ASP A 168 39.27 3.75 -35.53
CA ASP A 168 40.03 3.09 -34.46
C ASP A 168 40.15 1.57 -34.64
N TYR A 169 39.70 1.02 -35.78
CA TYR A 169 39.69 -0.43 -36.06
C TYR A 169 41.05 -1.12 -35.83
N GLU A 170 42.16 -0.49 -36.23
CA GLU A 170 43.51 -1.06 -36.05
C GLU A 170 43.89 -1.25 -34.58
N LEU A 171 43.33 -0.45 -33.66
CA LEU A 171 43.59 -0.58 -32.23
C LEU A 171 42.86 -1.78 -31.61
N TYR A 172 41.72 -2.17 -32.19
CA TYR A 172 40.82 -3.20 -31.66
C TYR A 172 40.78 -4.48 -32.48
N LYS A 173 41.46 -4.54 -33.62
CA LYS A 173 41.52 -5.69 -34.53
C LYS A 173 41.84 -7.03 -33.84
N GLU A 174 42.79 -7.06 -32.90
CA GLU A 174 43.13 -8.30 -32.17
C GLU A 174 41.98 -8.75 -31.26
N TYR A 175 41.35 -7.81 -30.56
CA TYR A 175 40.17 -8.07 -29.73
C TYR A 175 38.98 -8.56 -30.58
N CYS A 176 38.77 -7.94 -31.75
CA CYS A 176 37.71 -8.32 -32.70
C CYS A 176 37.89 -9.73 -33.28
N ALA A 177 39.14 -10.17 -33.51
CA ALA A 177 39.43 -11.53 -33.95
C ALA A 177 39.16 -12.59 -32.87
N GLU A 178 39.22 -12.21 -31.59
CA GLU A 178 38.98 -13.11 -30.45
C GLU A 178 37.48 -13.34 -30.20
N ILE A 179 36.66 -12.30 -30.38
CA ILE A 179 35.19 -12.39 -30.22
C ILE A 179 34.46 -12.94 -31.46
N ASN A 180 35.02 -12.79 -32.66
CA ASN A 180 34.52 -13.38 -33.90
C ASN A 180 35.60 -14.25 -34.56
N PRO A 181 35.87 -15.45 -34.00
CA PRO A 181 36.87 -16.34 -34.59
C PRO A 181 36.45 -16.67 -36.04
N PRO A 182 37.38 -16.64 -37.00
CA PRO A 182 37.06 -16.95 -38.39
C PRO A 182 36.46 -18.34 -38.44
N SER A 183 35.22 -18.42 -38.94
CA SER A 183 34.53 -19.69 -39.17
C SER A 183 35.42 -20.56 -40.06
N ILE A 184 35.92 -21.65 -39.50
CA ILE A 184 36.73 -22.63 -40.24
C ILE A 184 35.81 -23.23 -41.30
N VAL A 185 35.94 -22.75 -42.53
CA VAL A 185 35.31 -23.37 -43.69
C VAL A 185 36.14 -24.61 -44.00
N ASN A 186 35.60 -25.78 -43.65
CA ASN A 186 36.09 -27.09 -44.13
C ASN A 186 35.63 -27.32 -45.57
#